data_AF-A0A7C3CZE0-F1
#
_entry.id   AF-A0A7C3CZE0-F1
#
_cell.length_a   1.000
_cell.length_b   1.000
_cell.length_c   1.000
_cell.angle_alpha   90.00
_cell.angle_beta   90.00
_cell.angle_gamma   90.00
#
_symmetry.space_group_name_H-M   'P 1'
#
loop_
_entity.id
_entity.type
_entity.pdbx_description
1 polymer ?
#
loop_
_entity_poly.entity_id
_entity_poly.type
_entity_poly.pdbx_seq_one_letter_code
_entity_poly.pdbx_strand_id
1 'polypeptide(L)' 'MGLEVQVAHSVQEIEPEAWDRLGGGRPFTTWRWYRFGEAVLEGDQPFYVILSQGGEPAARATLWLTRQEPLPIP' A
#
# COMPACT_ATOMS: atom_id res chain seq x y z
N MET A 1 12.54 22.08 2.92
CA MET A 1 12.48 20.65 2.56
C MET A 1 11.04 20.32 2.26
N GLY A 2 10.73 19.96 1.01
CA GLY A 2 9.37 19.62 0.59
C GLY A 2 9.01 18.18 0.93
N LEU A 3 7.72 17.94 1.15
CA LEU A 3 7.14 16.61 1.18
C LEU A 3 6.68 16.25 -0.24
N GLU A 4 6.90 15.01 -0.65
CA GLU A 4 6.46 14.46 -1.92
C GLU A 4 5.54 13.27 -1.67
N VAL A 5 4.49 13.15 -2.49
CA VAL A 5 3.50 12.08 -2.39
C VAL A 5 3.48 11.29 -3.69
N GLN A 6 3.72 9.99 -3.58
CA GLN A 6 3.51 9.02 -4.66
C GLN A 6 2.26 8.18 -4.35
N VAL A 7 1.43 7.96 -5.37
CA VAL A 7 0.29 7.03 -5.31
C VAL A 7 0.52 5.95 -6.36
N ALA A 8 0.50 4.69 -5.93
CA ALA A 8 0.58 3.51 -6.79
C ALA A 8 -0.69 2.66 -6.64
N HIS A 9 -1.01 1.91 -7.70
CA HIS A 9 -2.18 1.06 -7.83
C HIS A 9 -1.82 -0.43 -7.88
N SER A 10 -0.54 -0.76 -7.76
CA SER A 10 -0.01 -2.04 -7.36
C SER A 10 1.27 -1.85 -6.55
N VAL A 11 1.50 -2.72 -5.56
CA VAL A 11 2.72 -2.81 -4.79
C VAL A 11 3.93 -3.11 -5.69
N GLN A 12 3.70 -3.68 -6.88
CA GLN A 12 4.74 -3.93 -7.88
C GLN A 12 5.29 -2.66 -8.53
N GLU A 13 4.60 -1.52 -8.42
CA GLU A 13 5.10 -0.20 -8.82
C GLU A 13 6.07 0.40 -7.79
N ILE A 14 6.26 -0.28 -6.66
CA ILE A 14 7.09 0.15 -5.54
C ILE A 14 8.23 -0.86 -5.35
N GLU A 15 9.43 -0.33 -5.12
CA GLU A 15 10.60 -1.16 -4.86
C GLU A 15 10.47 -1.90 -3.51
N PRO A 16 10.67 -3.23 -3.45
CA PRO A 16 10.42 -4.04 -2.25
C PRO A 16 11.20 -3.61 -1.02
N GLU A 17 12.46 -3.25 -1.17
CA GLU A 17 13.36 -2.90 -0.07
C GLU A 17 12.98 -1.54 0.54
N ALA A 18 12.60 -0.56 -0.28
CA ALA A 18 12.06 0.73 0.12
C ALA A 18 10.72 0.57 0.85
N TRP A 19 9.88 -0.33 0.36
CA TRP A 19 8.64 -0.69 1.04
C TRP A 19 8.91 -1.32 2.42
N ASP A 20 9.74 -2.35 2.49
CA ASP A 20 9.98 -3.13 3.71
C ASP A 20 10.70 -2.31 4.79
N ARG A 21 11.53 -1.33 4.41
CA ARG A 21 12.13 -0.35 5.35
C ARG A 21 11.07 0.39 6.16
N LEU A 22 9.94 0.75 5.56
CA LEU A 22 8.83 1.43 6.25
C LEU A 22 8.02 0.50 7.18
N GLY A 23 8.14 -0.82 7.01
CA GLY A 23 7.41 -1.81 7.82
C GLY A 23 8.02 -2.10 9.18
N GLY A 24 9.30 -1.78 9.39
CA GLY A 24 9.99 -1.97 10.66
C GLY A 24 9.92 -3.42 11.19
N GLY A 25 9.86 -4.41 10.29
CA GLY A 25 9.76 -5.83 10.64
C GLY A 25 8.40 -6.28 11.22
N ARG A 26 7.37 -5.45 11.16
CA ARG A 26 6.04 -5.81 11.67
C ARG A 26 5.36 -6.86 10.77
N PRO A 27 4.66 -7.85 11.34
CA PRO A 27 3.86 -8.80 10.57
C PRO A 27 2.85 -8.09 9.67
N PHE A 28 2.52 -8.69 8.53
CA PHE A 28 1.50 -8.19 7.59
C PHE A 28 1.81 -6.83 6.98
N THR A 29 3.09 -6.43 6.98
CA THR A 29 3.51 -5.13 6.43
C THR A 29 4.53 -5.25 5.31
N THR A 30 4.95 -6.47 4.96
CA THR A 30 5.98 -6.70 3.95
C THR A 30 5.43 -6.55 2.54
N TRP A 31 6.31 -6.30 1.58
CA TRP A 31 5.96 -6.18 0.17
C TRP A 31 5.24 -7.45 -0.32
N ARG A 32 5.76 -8.62 0.08
CA ARG A 32 5.18 -9.92 -0.25
C ARG A 32 3.78 -10.13 0.33
N TRP A 33 3.49 -9.57 1.51
CA TRP A 33 2.17 -9.63 2.10
C TRP A 33 1.15 -8.86 1.26
N TYR A 34 1.51 -7.66 0.82
CA TYR A 34 0.62 -6.86 -0.03
C TYR A 34 0.47 -7.45 -1.43
N ARG A 35 1.52 -8.05 -2.01
CA ARG A 35 1.39 -8.80 -3.26
C ARG A 35 0.43 -9.99 -3.12
N PHE A 36 0.48 -10.69 -2.00
CA PHE A 36 -0.50 -11.74 -1.71
C PHE A 36 -1.92 -11.16 -1.58
N GLY A 37 -2.06 -10.02 -0.90
CA GLY A 37 -3.32 -9.25 -0.83
C GLY A 37 -3.92 -8.96 -2.21
N GLU A 38 -3.09 -8.49 -3.16
CA GLU A 38 -3.54 -8.20 -4.54
C GLU A 38 -4.06 -9.43 -5.26
N ALA A 39 -3.43 -10.58 -5.03
CA ALA A 39 -3.85 -11.83 -5.65
C ALA A 39 -5.16 -12.37 -5.06
N VAL A 40 -5.41 -12.17 -3.76
CA VAL A 40 -6.62 -12.69 -3.09
C VAL A 40 -7.80 -11.73 -3.14
N LEU A 41 -7.54 -10.43 -3.29
CA LEU A 41 -8.53 -9.36 -3.42
C LEU A 41 -8.58 -8.81 -4.85
N GLU A 42 -8.54 -9.68 -5.87
CA GLU A 42 -8.46 -9.29 -7.30
C GLU A 42 -9.56 -8.29 -7.74
N GLY A 43 -10.73 -8.30 -7.08
CA GLY A 43 -11.83 -7.39 -7.35
C GLY A 43 -11.75 -6.02 -6.66
N ASP A 44 -10.86 -5.86 -5.67
CA ASP A 44 -10.71 -4.63 -4.91
C ASP A 44 -9.49 -3.85 -5.43
N GLN A 45 -9.69 -2.56 -5.73
CA GLN A 45 -8.59 -1.72 -6.24
C GLN A 45 -7.68 -1.29 -5.08
N PRO A 46 -6.39 -1.66 -5.05
CA PRO A 46 -5.48 -1.18 -4.03
C PRO A 46 -4.99 0.23 -4.35
N PHE A 47 -4.68 0.97 -3.29
CA PHE A 47 -4.01 2.27 -3.32
C PHE A 47 -2.87 2.25 -2.30
N TYR A 48 -1.66 2.46 -2.78
CA TYR A 48 -0.45 2.57 -1.98
C TYR A 48 0.01 4.01 -2.02
N VAL A 49 -0.01 4.67 -0.87
CA VAL A 49 0.46 6.06 -0.74
C VAL A 49 1.82 6.03 -0.05
N ILE A 50 2.83 6.63 -0.68
CA ILE A 50 4.16 6.83 -0.10
C ILE A 50 4.39 8.32 0.09
N LEU A 51 4.77 8.70 1.30
CA LEU A 51 5.22 10.05 1.63
C LEU A 51 6.74 10.03 1.72
N SER A 52 7.40 10.90 0.95
CA SER A 52 8.86 11.05 0.97
C SER A 52 9.27 12.44 1.43
N GLN A 53 10.39 12.52 2.14
CA GLN A 53 11.01 13.77 2.57
C GLN A 53 12.45 13.81 2.08
N GLY A 54 12.76 14.71 1.15
CA GLY A 54 14.10 14.79 0.56
C GLY A 54 14.51 13.54 -0.23
N GLY A 55 13.55 12.89 -0.89
CA GLY A 55 13.76 11.67 -1.68
C GLY A 55 13.73 10.36 -0.87
N GLU A 56 13.78 10.43 0.46
CA GLU A 56 13.68 9.23 1.31
C GLU A 56 12.23 8.97 1.73
N PRO A 57 11.73 7.73 1.61
CA PRO A 57 10.43 7.35 2.14
C PRO A 57 10.35 7.55 3.65
N ALA A 58 9.34 8.28 4.12
CA ALA A 58 9.13 8.63 5.52
C ALA A 58 7.86 7.99 6.12
N ALA A 59 6.82 7.78 5.31
CA ALA A 59 5.59 7.13 5.73
C ALA A 59 4.88 6.45 4.57
N ARG A 60 3.92 5.58 4.90
CA ARG A 60 3.04 4.95 3.91
C ARG A 60 1.64 4.71 4.44
N ALA A 61 0.69 4.59 3.52
CA ALA A 61 -0.66 4.10 3.78
C ALA A 61 -1.09 3.10 2.69
N THR A 62 -1.95 2.16 3.08
CA THR A 62 -2.53 1.17 2.16
C THR A 62 -4.04 1.18 2.29
N LEU A 63 -4.74 1.36 1.18
CA LEU A 63 -6.19 1.33 1.12
C LEU A 63 -6.62 0.33 0.05
N TRP A 64 -7.80 -0.25 0.23
CA TRP A 64 -8.44 -1.13 -0.73
C TRP A 64 -9.83 -0.58 -0.98
N LEU A 65 -10.17 -0.34 -2.24
CA LEU A 65 -11.49 0.07 -2.64
C LEU A 65 -12.24 -1.17 -3.13
N THR A 66 -13.14 -1.66 -2.28
CA THR A 66 -14.15 -2.61 -2.71
C THR A 66 -15.33 -1.85 -3.32
N ARG A 67 -15.79 -2.29 -4.50
CA ARG A 67 -16.98 -1.70 -5.14
C ARG A 67 -18.18 -2.54 -4.78
N GLN A 68 -19.29 -1.86 -4.45
CA GLN A 68 -20.55 -2.53 -4.12
C GLN A 68 -20.44 -3.42 -2.86
N GLU A 69 -19.75 -2.92 -1.83
CA GLU A 69 -19.70 -3.61 -0.53
C GLU A 69 -21.15 -3.91 -0.06
N PRO A 70 -21.49 -5.18 0.22
CA PRO A 70 -22.81 -5.50 0.73
C PRO A 70 -22.99 -4.79 2.07
N LEU A 71 -23.91 -3.83 2.09
CA LEU A 71 -24.24 -3.12 3.31
C LEU A 71 -24.93 -4.11 4.27
N PRO A 72 -24.59 -4.10 5.57
CA PRO A 72 -25.22 -4.95 6.58
C PRO A 72 -26.59 -4.39 6.96
N ILE A 73 -27.48 -4.27 5.98
CA ILE A 73 -28.87 -3.82 6.13
C ILE A 73 -29.82 -4.96 5.74
N PRO A 74 -30.93 -5.16 6.49
CA PRO A 74 -31.91 -6.22 6.24
C PRO A 74 -32.57 -6.15 4.87
#